data_AF-A0A1T5P8H9-F1
#
_entry.id   AF-A0A1T5P8H9-F1
#
_cell.length_a   1.000
_cell.length_b   1.000
_cell.length_c   1.000
_cell.angle_alpha   90.00
_cell.angle_beta   90.00
_cell.angle_gamma   90.00
#
_symmetry.space_group_name_H-M   'P 1'
#
loop_
_entity.id
_entity.type
_entity.pdbx_description
1 polymer ?
#
loop_
_entity_poly.entity_id
_entity_poly.type
_entity_poly.pdbx_seq_one_letter_code
_entity_poly.pdbx_strand_id
1 'polypeptide(L)'
;MRKQLAEAQEIEQYLLREMPVSSRLVFQARMLVAPALREKVKYQRKTLQLVRWLAREEKRQQLDQLFQRLMQDTSFNNSITSIFK
;
A
#
# COMPACT_ATOMS: atom_id res chain seq x y z
N MET A 1 7.53 -8.06 -24.33
CA MET A 1 7.97 -7.42 -23.07
C MET A 1 7.55 -5.95 -22.94
N ARG A 2 7.95 -5.01 -23.83
CA ARG A 2 7.62 -3.57 -23.69
C ARG A 2 6.13 -3.26 -23.49
N LYS A 3 5.23 -3.91 -24.25
CA LYS A 3 3.77 -3.71 -24.14
C LYS A 3 3.20 -4.15 -22.78
N GLN A 4 3.70 -5.26 -22.22
CA GLN A 4 3.25 -5.77 -20.92
C GLN A 4 3.71 -4.87 -19.77
N LEU A 5 4.94 -4.32 -19.88
CA LEU A 5 5.47 -3.37 -18.91
C LEU A 5 4.64 -2.08 -18.88
N ALA A 6 4.33 -1.54 -20.06
CA ALA A 6 3.51 -0.33 -20.20
C ALA A 6 2.09 -0.54 -19.62
N GLU A 7 1.48 -1.70 -19.85
CA GLU A 7 0.15 -2.02 -19.30
C GLU A 7 0.18 -2.16 -17.78
N ALA A 8 1.21 -2.79 -17.20
CA ALA A 8 1.36 -2.89 -15.75
C ALA A 8 1.53 -1.52 -15.08
N GLN A 9 2.29 -0.62 -15.70
CA GLN A 9 2.45 0.77 -15.24
C GLN A 9 1.15 1.56 -15.33
N GLU A 10 0.40 1.40 -16.42
CA GLU A 10 -0.91 2.05 -16.60
C GLU A 10 -1.93 1.58 -15.55
N ILE A 11 -1.96 0.27 -15.26
CA ILE A 11 -2.79 -0.30 -14.19
C ILE A 11 -2.38 0.27 -12.83
N GLU A 12 -1.08 0.43 -12.57
CA GLU A 12 -0.58 0.97 -11.31
C GLU A 12 -1.00 2.43 -11.11
N GLN A 13 -0.79 3.29 -12.11
CA GLN A 13 -1.23 4.68 -12.07
C GLN A 13 -2.74 4.81 -11.85
N TYR A 14 -3.52 3.89 -12.45
CA TYR A 14 -4.96 3.82 -12.20
C TYR A 14 -5.27 3.45 -10.73
N LEU A 15 -4.64 2.40 -10.20
CA LEU A 15 -4.88 1.91 -8.84
C LEU A 15 -4.39 2.87 -7.75
N LEU A 16 -3.32 3.62 -8.02
CA LEU A 16 -2.75 4.63 -7.12
C LEU A 16 -3.42 6.00 -7.25
N ARG A 17 -4.38 6.16 -8.17
CA ARG A 17 -5.09 7.42 -8.45
C ARG A 17 -4.19 8.54 -9.00
N GLU A 18 -3.04 8.17 -9.57
CA GLU A 18 -2.06 9.09 -10.17
C GLU A 18 -2.43 9.43 -11.63
N MET A 19 -3.34 8.65 -12.22
CA MET A 19 -3.83 8.88 -13.58
C MET A 19 -4.72 10.13 -13.67
N PRO A 20 -4.53 11.01 -14.68
CA PRO A 20 -5.43 12.13 -14.97
C PRO A 20 -6.88 11.68 -15.16
N VAL A 21 -7.85 12.56 -14.86
CA VAL A 21 -9.28 12.22 -14.88
C VAL A 21 -9.74 11.74 -16.26
N SER A 22 -9.33 12.41 -17.34
CA SER A 22 -9.67 12.02 -18.72
C SER A 22 -9.13 10.63 -19.07
N SER A 23 -7.84 10.38 -18.79
CA SER A 23 -7.20 9.08 -18.99
C SER A 23 -7.86 7.98 -18.16
N ARG A 24 -8.30 8.30 -16.94
CA ARG A 24 -8.99 7.37 -16.04
C ARG A 24 -10.33 6.92 -16.62
N LEU A 25 -11.12 7.84 -17.19
CA LEU A 25 -12.39 7.49 -17.82
C LEU A 25 -12.19 6.59 -19.04
N VAL A 26 -11.19 6.88 -19.87
CA VAL A 26 -10.84 6.02 -21.02
C VAL A 26 -10.40 4.63 -20.54
N PHE A 27 -9.57 4.56 -19.49
CA PHE A 27 -9.14 3.29 -18.91
C PHE A 27 -10.31 2.49 -18.34
N GLN A 28 -11.26 3.14 -17.68
CA GLN A 28 -12.50 2.51 -17.21
C GLN A 28 -13.34 1.95 -18.35
N ALA A 29 -13.52 2.70 -19.43
CA ALA A 29 -14.20 2.21 -20.63
C ALA A 29 -13.50 0.98 -21.22
N ARG A 30 -12.16 1.00 -21.31
CA ARG A 30 -11.36 -0.15 -21.76
C ARG A 30 -11.58 -1.40 -20.90
N MET A 31 -11.67 -1.25 -19.57
CA MET A 31 -11.94 -2.38 -18.68
C MET A 31 -13.33 -3.01 -18.87
N LEU A 32 -14.31 -2.26 -19.39
CA LEU A 32 -15.65 -2.79 -19.68
C LEU A 32 -15.64 -3.69 -20.92
N VAL A 33 -14.83 -3.36 -21.93
CA VAL A 33 -14.78 -4.08 -23.21
C VAL A 33 -13.66 -5.12 -23.28
N ALA A 34 -12.68 -5.07 -22.37
CA ALA A 34 -11.54 -6.00 -22.32
C ALA A 34 -11.49 -6.77 -20.98
N PRO A 35 -12.13 -7.95 -20.88
CA PRO A 35 -12.14 -8.76 -19.66
C PRO A 35 -10.75 -9.11 -19.13
N ALA A 36 -9.79 -9.39 -20.03
CA ALA A 36 -8.41 -9.69 -19.66
C ALA A 36 -7.72 -8.51 -18.95
N LEU A 37 -8.01 -7.26 -19.34
CA LEU A 37 -7.50 -6.08 -18.66
C LEU A 37 -8.09 -5.96 -17.25
N ARG A 38 -9.40 -6.18 -17.12
CA ARG A 38 -10.09 -6.15 -15.81
C ARG A 38 -9.53 -7.21 -14.85
N GLU A 39 -9.21 -8.39 -15.36
CA GLU A 39 -8.60 -9.45 -14.57
C GLU A 39 -7.18 -9.08 -14.10
N LYS A 40 -6.34 -8.53 -14.97
CA LYS A 40 -5.01 -8.01 -14.58
C LYS A 40 -5.11 -6.93 -13.51
N VAL A 41 -6.05 -5.99 -13.65
CA VAL A 41 -6.32 -4.95 -12.64
C VAL A 41 -6.73 -5.57 -11.30
N LYS A 42 -7.56 -6.62 -11.31
CA LYS A 42 -7.97 -7.34 -10.09
C LYS A 42 -6.76 -7.98 -9.40
N TYR A 43 -5.90 -8.66 -10.15
CA TYR A 43 -4.70 -9.29 -9.59
C TYR A 43 -3.71 -8.26 -9.04
N GLN A 44 -3.39 -7.21 -9.81
CA GLN A 44 -2.45 -6.18 -9.37
C GLN A 44 -2.98 -5.42 -8.14
N ARG A 45 -4.30 -5.19 -8.05
CA ARG A 45 -4.92 -4.66 -6.83
C ARG A 45 -4.68 -5.57 -5.63
N LYS A 46 -4.83 -6.88 -5.78
CA LYS A 46 -4.59 -7.84 -4.71
C LYS A 46 -3.11 -7.86 -4.29
N THR A 47 -2.20 -7.82 -5.26
CA THR A 47 -0.76 -7.72 -5.01
C THR A 47 -0.42 -6.46 -4.20
N LEU A 48 -0.91 -5.29 -4.63
CA LEU A 48 -0.71 -4.03 -3.90
C LEU A 48 -1.28 -4.08 -2.47
N GLN A 49 -2.43 -4.73 -2.27
CA GLN A 49 -2.99 -4.93 -0.93
C GLN A 49 -2.06 -5.77 -0.04
N LEU A 50 -1.53 -6.88 -0.56
CA LEU A 50 -0.61 -7.75 0.17
C LEU A 50 0.69 -7.02 0.52
N VAL A 51 1.30 -6.32 -0.45
CA VAL A 51 2.51 -5.52 -0.23
C VAL A 51 2.28 -4.48 0.87
N ARG A 52 1.18 -3.73 0.81
CA ARG A 52 0.83 -2.73 1.83
C ARG A 52 0.60 -3.35 3.20
N TRP A 53 0.00 -4.54 3.25
CA TRP A 53 -0.23 -5.23 4.51
C TRP A 53 1.08 -5.69 5.15
N LEU A 54 1.95 -6.34 4.38
CA LEU A 54 3.26 -6.79 4.85
C LEU A 54 4.14 -5.62 5.30
N ALA A 55 4.19 -4.54 4.51
CA ALA A 55 4.94 -3.35 4.88
C ALA A 55 4.44 -2.69 6.18
N ARG A 56 3.12 -2.74 6.44
CA ARG A 56 2.57 -2.26 7.72
C ARG A 56 2.93 -3.19 8.87
N GLU A 57 2.90 -4.49 8.64
CA GLU A 57 3.26 -5.49 9.64
C GLU A 57 4.72 -5.33 10.06
N GLU A 58 5.62 -5.15 9.10
CA GLU A 58 7.04 -4.90 9.36
C GLU A 58 7.25 -3.61 10.17
N LYS A 59 6.59 -2.52 9.79
CA LYS A 59 6.64 -1.25 10.55
C LYS A 59 6.11 -1.41 11.97
N ARG A 60 5.05 -2.19 12.17
CA ARG A 60 4.50 -2.48 13.50
C ARG A 60 5.53 -3.20 14.36
N GLN A 61 6.15 -4.25 13.83
CA GLN A 61 7.20 -4.99 14.53
C GLN A 61 8.39 -4.10 14.91
N GLN A 62 8.81 -3.20 14.01
CA GLN A 62 9.87 -2.23 14.30
C GLN A 62 9.47 -1.26 15.42
N LEU A 63 8.23 -0.77 15.43
CA LEU A 63 7.71 0.08 16.49
C LEU A 63 7.62 -0.65 17.83
N ASP A 64 7.14 -1.89 17.85
CA ASP A 64 7.05 -2.70 19.06
C ASP A 64 8.45 -2.94 19.65
N GLN A 65 9.43 -3.28 18.81
CA GLN A 65 10.82 -3.44 19.25
C GLN A 65 11.41 -2.15 19.81
N LEU A 66 11.15 -1.00 19.17
CA LEU A 66 11.59 0.30 19.65
C LEU A 66 10.96 0.63 21.01
N PHE A 67 9.65 0.41 21.13
CA PHE A 67 8.92 0.63 22.38
C PHE A 67 9.48 -0.22 23.51
N GLN A 68 9.72 -1.51 23.28
CA GLN A 68 10.30 -2.40 24.29
C GLN A 68 11.69 -1.93 24.74
N ARG A 69 12.52 -1.44 23.82
CA ARG A 69 13.84 -0.86 24.18
C ARG A 69 13.69 0.42 25.01
N LEU A 70 12.79 1.32 24.63
CA LEU A 70 12.55 2.56 25.38
C LEU A 70 11.99 2.28 26.78
N MET A 71 11.16 1.26 26.95
CA MET A 71 10.62 0.87 28.26
C MET A 71 11.67 0.32 29.24
N GLN A 72 12.85 -0.09 28.75
CA GLN A 72 13.99 -0.46 29.59
C GLN A 72 14.69 0.77 30.19
N ASP A 73 14.53 1.96 29.58
CA ASP A 73 14.97 3.21 30.16
C ASP A 73 13.99 3.66 31.24
N THR A 74 14.49 3.73 32.48
CA THR A 74 13.70 4.06 33.67
C THR A 74 13.14 5.49 33.60
N SER A 75 13.87 6.43 33.00
CA SER A 75 13.42 7.82 32.84
C SER A 75 12.22 7.88 31.90
N PHE A 76 12.34 7.24 30.73
CA PHE A 76 11.26 7.16 29.74
C PHE A 76 10.03 6.44 30.30
N ASN A 77 10.22 5.29 30.94
CA ASN A 77 9.15 4.49 31.53
C ASN A 77 8.35 5.28 32.58
N ASN A 78 9.05 5.93 33.51
CA ASN A 78 8.41 6.76 34.53
C ASN A 78 7.66 7.95 33.91
N SER A 79 8.24 8.58 32.88
CA SER A 79 7.60 9.68 32.17
C SER A 79 6.32 9.23 31.47
N ILE A 80 6.33 8.13 30.70
CA ILE A 80 5.14 7.65 29.99
C ILE A 80 4.07 7.16 30.96
N THR A 81 4.43 6.40 31.99
CA THR A 81 3.45 5.86 32.94
C THR A 81 2.75 6.95 33.74
N SER A 82 3.42 8.09 33.99
CA SER A 82 2.80 9.25 34.63
C SER A 82 1.68 9.92 33.82
N ILE A 83 1.63 9.72 32.49
CA ILE A 83 0.58 10.28 31.63
C ILE A 83 -0.77 9.56 31.85
N PHE A 84 -0.72 8.29 32.25
CA PHE A 84 -1.90 7.43 32.39
C PHE A 84 -2.32 7.23 33.87
N LYS A 85 -1.71 7.97 34.80
CA LYS A 85 -2.13 8.05 36.20
C LYS A 85 -3.04 9.26 36.40
#